data_AF-A0A7S2Y9Y9-F1
#
_entry.id   AF-A0A7S2Y9Y9-F1
#
_cell.length_a   1.000
_cell.length_b   1.000
_cell.length_c   1.000
_cell.angle_alpha   90.00
_cell.angle_beta   90.00
_cell.angle_gamma   90.00
#
_symmetry.space_group_name_H-M   'P 1'
#
loop_
_entity.id
_entity.type
_entity.pdbx_description
1 polymer ?
#
loop_
_entity_poly.entity_id
_entity_poly.type
_entity_poly.pdbx_seq_one_letter_code
_entity_poly.pdbx_strand_id
1 'polypeptide(L)'
;RRCFVPVFPTTTTTTTSSQIKRKKKVAPPTTPKAATKKKKQYKTSSSGSCKQIDRATLRKQKVKAYPRTRPHFYNRVVKAIGKKGKSKEYFFVLKYSEETEEMCIVPMAAEGDIMMGRRQGRPRYQCVLGATDENFMNVSCSGYQVVPAVMIMKTPIVSQEAWDIEDD
;
A
#
# COMPACT_ATOMS: atom_id res chain seq x y z
N ARG A 1 -15.82 -52.19 5.75
CA ARG A 1 -15.12 -50.88 5.68
C ARG A 1 -16.16 -49.79 5.97
N ARG A 2 -16.27 -49.36 7.24
CA ARG A 2 -17.23 -48.32 7.65
C ARG A 2 -16.52 -46.97 7.60
N CYS A 3 -17.01 -46.08 6.75
CA CYS A 3 -16.52 -44.71 6.63
C CYS A 3 -17.13 -43.89 7.77
N PHE A 4 -16.26 -43.40 8.66
CA PHE A 4 -16.63 -42.48 9.73
C PHE A 4 -16.49 -41.05 9.19
N VAL A 5 -17.60 -40.30 9.16
CA VAL A 5 -17.61 -38.88 8.77
C VAL A 5 -17.81 -38.06 10.05
N PRO A 6 -16.89 -37.14 10.41
CA PRO A 6 -17.09 -36.30 11.58
C PRO A 6 -18.06 -35.15 11.27
N VAL A 7 -19.09 -35.02 12.11
CA VAL A 7 -20.05 -33.91 12.15
C VAL A 7 -19.43 -32.81 13.03
N PHE A 8 -19.32 -31.59 12.49
CA PHE A 8 -18.87 -30.42 13.25
C PHE A 8 -20.07 -29.59 13.72
N PRO A 9 -20.09 -29.11 14.98
CA PRO A 9 -21.15 -28.26 15.49
C PRO A 9 -20.99 -26.81 15.02
N THR A 10 -22.08 -26.24 14.52
CA THR A 10 -22.24 -24.82 14.19
C THR A 10 -22.54 -24.01 15.45
N THR A 11 -21.67 -23.06 15.80
CA THR A 11 -21.94 -22.07 16.85
C THR A 11 -22.49 -20.78 16.26
N THR A 12 -23.72 -20.46 16.64
CA THR A 12 -24.44 -19.22 16.30
C THR A 12 -24.12 -18.16 17.35
N THR A 13 -23.62 -16.99 16.94
CA THR A 13 -23.39 -15.86 17.87
C THR A 13 -24.24 -14.66 17.46
N THR A 14 -25.29 -14.42 18.25
CA THR A 14 -26.20 -13.28 18.15
C THR A 14 -25.55 -12.05 18.79
N THR A 15 -25.31 -10.98 18.04
CA THR A 15 -24.83 -9.70 18.59
C THR A 15 -25.88 -8.62 18.42
N THR A 16 -26.37 -8.14 19.56
CA THR A 16 -27.41 -7.13 19.77
C THR A 16 -26.91 -5.74 19.39
N SER A 17 -27.61 -5.09 18.45
CA SER A 17 -27.34 -3.72 18.00
C SER A 17 -28.20 -2.72 18.77
N SER A 18 -27.59 -1.93 19.67
CA SER A 18 -28.23 -0.77 20.31
C SER A 18 -28.00 0.50 19.49
N GLN A 19 -29.10 1.09 19.01
CA GLN A 19 -29.10 2.38 18.33
C GLN A 19 -28.95 3.53 19.32
N ILE A 20 -28.00 4.45 19.05
CA ILE A 20 -27.95 5.76 19.70
C ILE A 20 -28.13 6.84 18.62
N LYS A 21 -29.34 7.39 18.54
CA LYS A 21 -29.66 8.62 17.79
C LYS A 21 -29.10 9.83 18.54
N ARG A 22 -28.19 10.57 17.92
CA ARG A 22 -27.86 11.95 18.33
C ARG A 22 -28.05 12.91 17.16
N LYS A 23 -29.09 13.74 17.26
CA LYS A 23 -29.26 14.98 16.48
C LYS A 23 -28.39 16.07 17.11
N LYS A 24 -27.58 16.81 16.33
CA LYS A 24 -27.31 18.22 16.65
C LYS A 24 -26.76 19.05 15.49
N LYS A 25 -27.58 20.03 15.10
CA LYS A 25 -27.33 21.45 14.77
C LYS A 25 -26.31 21.77 13.66
N VAL A 26 -26.89 22.18 12.53
CA VAL A 26 -26.28 22.81 11.36
C VAL A 26 -25.83 24.23 11.71
N ALA A 27 -24.60 24.58 11.31
CA ALA A 27 -24.05 25.94 11.31
C ALA A 27 -23.68 26.35 9.86
N PRO A 28 -23.66 27.66 9.53
CA PRO A 28 -23.51 28.14 8.16
C PRO A 28 -22.06 28.07 7.64
N PRO A 29 -21.87 27.94 6.30
CA PRO A 29 -20.56 27.73 5.68
C PRO A 29 -19.79 29.04 5.57
N THR A 30 -18.63 29.09 6.23
CA THR A 30 -17.59 30.10 5.97
C THR A 30 -16.66 29.59 4.87
N THR A 31 -16.55 30.38 3.81
CA THR A 31 -15.72 30.12 2.62
C THR A 31 -14.23 30.20 2.94
N PRO A 32 -13.43 29.14 2.75
CA PRO A 32 -11.99 29.22 2.92
C PRO A 32 -11.30 29.70 1.64
N LYS A 33 -10.48 30.74 1.80
CA LYS A 33 -9.54 31.28 0.80
C LYS A 33 -8.65 30.18 0.22
N ALA A 34 -8.48 30.19 -1.10
CA ALA A 34 -7.67 29.26 -1.86
C ALA A 34 -6.19 29.31 -1.43
N ALA A 35 -5.79 28.36 -0.59
CA ALA A 35 -4.40 28.13 -0.24
C ALA A 35 -3.73 27.30 -1.35
N THR A 36 -2.84 27.95 -2.10
CA THR A 36 -1.96 27.35 -3.10
C THR A 36 -1.14 26.25 -2.44
N LYS A 37 -1.44 24.99 -2.78
CA LYS A 37 -0.77 23.80 -2.25
C LYS A 37 0.68 23.78 -2.73
N LYS A 38 1.61 24.16 -1.86
CA LYS A 38 3.04 23.86 -2.05
C LYS A 38 3.20 22.33 -2.02
N LYS A 39 3.52 21.72 -3.17
CA LYS A 39 3.90 20.31 -3.27
C LYS A 39 5.08 20.09 -2.32
N LYS A 40 4.92 19.19 -1.34
CA LYS A 40 6.05 18.77 -0.48
C LYS A 40 7.05 18.04 -1.38
N GLN A 41 8.12 18.72 -1.76
CA GLN A 41 9.29 18.08 -2.33
C GLN A 41 9.94 17.24 -1.24
N TYR A 42 9.93 15.92 -1.43
CA TYR A 42 10.72 15.01 -0.62
C TYR A 42 12.19 15.28 -0.92
N LYS A 43 13.02 15.51 0.12
CA LYS A 43 14.46 15.71 -0.03
C LYS A 43 15.07 14.39 -0.50
N THR A 44 15.32 14.28 -1.81
CA THR A 44 16.15 13.24 -2.40
C THR A 44 17.58 13.46 -1.91
N SER A 45 18.21 12.43 -1.36
CA SER A 45 19.62 12.46 -0.96
C SER A 45 20.52 12.50 -2.20
N SER A 46 20.64 13.68 -2.81
CA SER A 46 21.37 13.89 -4.06
C SER A 46 22.85 14.20 -3.82
N SER A 47 23.72 13.27 -4.19
CA SER A 47 25.03 13.61 -4.77
C SER A 47 25.53 12.60 -5.80
N GLY A 48 24.82 11.49 -6.02
CA GLY A 48 25.05 10.59 -7.15
C GLY A 48 24.24 11.03 -8.37
N SER A 49 24.86 11.03 -9.55
CA SER A 49 24.19 11.18 -10.85
C SER A 49 22.93 10.32 -10.93
N CYS A 50 21.81 10.91 -11.36
CA CYS A 50 20.56 10.17 -11.62
C CYS A 50 20.82 9.02 -12.59
N LYS A 51 20.41 7.81 -12.24
CA LYS A 51 20.59 6.63 -13.09
C LYS A 51 19.34 6.44 -13.94
N GLN A 52 19.54 6.23 -15.23
CA GLN A 52 18.46 5.84 -16.11
C GLN A 52 17.92 4.47 -15.68
N ILE A 53 16.60 4.37 -15.55
CA ILE A 53 15.93 3.13 -15.20
C ILE A 53 15.28 2.57 -16.46
N ASP A 54 15.60 1.32 -16.76
CA ASP A 54 14.82 0.54 -17.70
C ASP A 54 13.61 -0.09 -16.98
N ARG A 55 12.43 0.42 -17.31
CA ARG A 55 11.15 -0.04 -16.73
C ARG A 55 10.84 -1.49 -17.09
N ALA A 56 11.35 -2.00 -18.22
CA ALA A 56 11.09 -3.36 -18.66
C ALA A 56 11.90 -4.41 -17.88
N THR A 57 13.00 -3.99 -17.25
CA THR A 57 13.90 -4.87 -16.50
C THR A 57 13.75 -4.76 -14.99
N LEU A 58 13.05 -3.75 -14.48
CA LEU A 58 12.82 -3.59 -13.04
C LEU A 58 11.92 -4.72 -12.49
N ARG A 59 12.55 -5.62 -11.75
CA ARG A 59 11.92 -6.81 -11.15
C ARG A 59 11.84 -6.71 -9.64
N LYS A 60 10.92 -7.47 -9.07
CA LYS A 60 10.79 -7.69 -7.62
C LYS A 60 12.09 -8.24 -7.04
N GLN A 61 12.35 -7.90 -5.79
CA GLN A 61 13.46 -8.51 -5.05
C GLN A 61 13.21 -10.02 -4.93
N LYS A 62 14.18 -10.82 -5.39
CA LYS A 62 14.15 -12.27 -5.20
C LYS A 62 14.45 -12.57 -3.73
N VAL A 63 13.48 -13.12 -3.02
CA VAL A 63 13.59 -13.46 -1.60
C VAL A 63 13.98 -14.92 -1.49
N LYS A 64 15.10 -15.22 -0.82
CA LYS A 64 15.41 -16.60 -0.38
C LYS A 64 14.33 -17.00 0.64
N ALA A 65 13.96 -18.28 0.70
CA ALA A 65 12.90 -18.75 1.59
C ALA A 65 13.03 -18.13 2.99
N TYR A 66 12.09 -17.23 3.33
CA TYR A 66 12.15 -16.43 4.55
C TYR A 66 11.12 -16.97 5.56
N PRO A 67 11.47 -17.08 6.85
CA PRO A 67 10.53 -17.54 7.86
C PRO A 67 9.29 -16.66 7.92
N ARG A 68 8.10 -17.25 7.83
CA ARG A 68 6.82 -16.51 7.87
C ARG A 68 6.55 -15.82 9.22
N THR A 69 7.27 -16.23 10.27
CA THR A 69 7.11 -15.72 11.63
C THR A 69 7.75 -14.35 11.84
N ARG A 70 8.68 -13.94 10.97
CA ARG A 70 9.40 -12.67 11.11
C ARG A 70 8.75 -11.57 10.25
N PRO A 71 8.48 -10.38 10.81
CA PRO A 71 7.99 -9.27 10.02
C PRO A 71 9.03 -8.88 8.97
N HIS A 72 8.58 -8.63 7.74
CA HIS A 72 9.45 -8.25 6.64
C HIS A 72 8.75 -7.31 5.67
N PHE A 73 9.54 -6.50 4.97
CA PHE A 73 9.05 -5.52 4.00
C PHE A 73 9.19 -5.98 2.54
N TYR A 74 9.78 -7.16 2.29
CA TYR A 74 10.02 -7.67 0.93
C TYR A 74 8.74 -7.70 0.07
N ASN A 75 8.75 -6.95 -1.04
CA ASN A 75 7.66 -6.88 -2.03
C ASN A 75 6.29 -6.58 -1.38
N ARG A 76 6.26 -5.70 -0.39
CA ARG A 76 5.05 -5.27 0.30
C ARG A 76 4.67 -3.84 -0.07
N VAL A 77 3.40 -3.51 0.16
CA VAL A 77 2.90 -2.14 0.13
C VAL A 77 2.98 -1.57 1.54
N VAL A 78 3.50 -0.34 1.65
CA VAL A 78 3.66 0.38 2.92
C VAL A 78 3.02 1.76 2.86
N LYS A 79 2.70 2.30 4.04
CA LYS A 79 2.32 3.70 4.23
C LYS A 79 3.10 4.31 5.39
N ALA A 80 3.33 5.62 5.33
CA ALA A 80 4.02 6.33 6.39
C ALA A 80 3.18 6.38 7.68
N ILE A 81 3.80 6.11 8.83
CA ILE A 81 3.16 6.16 10.15
C ILE A 81 2.98 7.63 10.58
N GLY A 82 1.87 7.95 11.26
CA GLY A 82 1.67 9.26 11.89
C GLY A 82 1.18 10.39 10.99
N LYS A 83 1.11 10.19 9.67
CA LYS A 83 0.44 11.15 8.76
C LYS A 83 -1.08 11.03 8.90
N LYS A 84 -1.71 11.79 9.82
CA LYS A 84 -3.19 11.94 9.94
C LYS A 84 -3.81 12.76 8.78
N GLY A 85 -3.21 12.71 7.60
CA GLY A 85 -3.64 13.48 6.43
C GLY A 85 -4.74 12.77 5.64
N LYS A 86 -5.56 13.54 4.92
CA LYS A 86 -6.59 13.03 4.00
C LYS A 86 -6.01 12.30 2.78
N SER A 87 -4.72 12.47 2.47
CA SER A 87 -4.06 11.83 1.34
C SER A 87 -3.53 10.46 1.74
N LYS A 88 -4.19 9.41 1.23
CA LYS A 88 -3.72 8.02 1.29
C LYS A 88 -2.53 7.87 0.32
N GLU A 89 -1.31 8.12 0.80
CA GLU A 89 -0.06 7.89 0.06
C GLU A 89 0.45 6.48 0.34
N TYR A 90 0.53 5.65 -0.71
CA TYR A 90 1.06 4.30 -0.63
C TYR A 90 2.38 4.19 -1.38
N PHE A 91 3.24 3.30 -0.91
CA PHE A 91 4.52 3.03 -1.52
C PHE A 91 4.73 1.53 -1.67
N PHE A 92 5.37 1.11 -2.75
CA PHE A 92 5.81 -0.25 -2.97
C PHE A 92 7.27 -0.40 -2.57
N VAL A 93 7.60 -1.46 -1.83
CA VAL A 93 8.98 -1.75 -1.41
C VAL A 93 9.70 -2.54 -2.51
N LEU A 94 10.63 -1.87 -3.20
CA LEU A 94 11.48 -2.48 -4.22
C LEU A 94 12.60 -3.33 -3.64
N LYS A 95 13.28 -2.80 -2.62
CA LYS A 95 14.41 -3.45 -1.96
C LYS A 95 14.30 -3.24 -0.47
N TYR A 96 14.50 -4.30 0.31
CA TYR A 96 14.59 -4.27 1.76
C TYR A 96 15.91 -4.92 2.20
N SER A 97 16.57 -4.27 3.16
CA SER A 97 17.78 -4.74 3.82
C SER A 97 17.49 -4.89 5.31
N GLU A 98 17.53 -6.12 5.80
CA GLU A 98 17.26 -6.42 7.22
C GLU A 98 18.40 -5.95 8.13
N GLU A 99 19.65 -6.04 7.66
CA GLU A 99 20.84 -5.66 8.44
C GLU A 99 20.87 -4.16 8.76
N THR A 100 20.39 -3.34 7.83
CA THR A 100 20.39 -1.87 7.98
C THR A 100 19.04 -1.30 8.36
N GLU A 101 17.98 -2.13 8.38
CA GLU A 101 16.59 -1.69 8.53
C GLU A 101 16.20 -0.57 7.57
N GLU A 102 16.76 -0.63 6.35
CA GLU A 102 16.49 0.33 5.28
C GLU A 102 15.74 -0.33 4.14
N MET A 103 14.93 0.48 3.48
CA MET A 103 14.18 0.06 2.31
C MET A 103 14.18 1.14 1.22
N CYS A 104 14.21 0.66 -0.02
CA CYS A 104 14.00 1.46 -1.21
C CYS A 104 12.53 1.34 -1.61
N ILE A 105 11.81 2.46 -1.56
CA ILE A 105 10.38 2.53 -1.83
C ILE A 105 10.09 3.39 -3.06
N VAL A 106 8.97 3.08 -3.72
CA VAL A 106 8.46 3.81 -4.89
C VAL A 106 7.02 4.23 -4.65
N PRO A 107 6.64 5.48 -4.96
CA PRO A 107 5.26 5.94 -4.81
C PRO A 107 4.31 5.16 -5.72
N MET A 108 3.12 4.87 -5.21
CA MET A 108 2.03 4.27 -5.96
C MET A 108 0.92 5.29 -6.20
N ALA A 109 0.25 5.19 -7.35
CA ALA A 109 -0.92 5.99 -7.66
C ALA A 109 -2.10 5.08 -8.01
N ALA A 110 -3.31 5.55 -7.73
CA ALA A 110 -4.52 4.92 -8.22
C ALA A 110 -4.65 5.22 -9.73
N GLU A 111 -4.62 4.16 -10.53
CA GLU A 111 -4.68 4.22 -11.99
C GLU A 111 -5.83 3.34 -12.49
N GLY A 112 -6.99 3.98 -12.65
CA GLY A 112 -8.24 3.35 -13.03
C GLY A 112 -8.85 2.47 -11.93
N ASP A 113 -9.91 1.77 -12.31
CA ASP A 113 -10.63 0.87 -11.42
C ASP A 113 -10.44 -0.59 -11.84
N ILE A 114 -10.60 -1.48 -10.88
CA ILE A 114 -10.63 -2.91 -11.13
C ILE A 114 -11.90 -3.23 -11.93
N MET A 115 -11.74 -3.76 -13.14
CA MET A 115 -12.87 -3.93 -14.08
C MET A 115 -13.69 -5.20 -13.83
N MET A 116 -13.15 -6.22 -13.16
CA MET A 116 -13.79 -7.53 -13.04
C MET A 116 -13.58 -8.17 -11.65
N GLY A 117 -14.53 -9.02 -11.26
CA GLY A 117 -14.44 -9.87 -10.06
C GLY A 117 -14.97 -9.22 -8.78
N ARG A 118 -14.70 -9.85 -7.63
CA ARG A 118 -15.22 -9.42 -6.31
C ARG A 118 -14.77 -8.03 -5.85
N ARG A 119 -13.75 -7.47 -6.50
CA ARG A 119 -13.14 -6.18 -6.18
C ARG A 119 -13.49 -5.11 -7.24
N GLN A 120 -14.48 -5.38 -8.10
CA GLN A 120 -14.86 -4.45 -9.17
C GLN A 120 -15.21 -3.06 -8.63
N GLY A 121 -14.74 -2.03 -9.32
CA GLY A 121 -14.97 -0.62 -8.96
C GLY A 121 -14.06 -0.09 -7.83
N ARG A 122 -13.18 -0.93 -7.27
CA ARG A 122 -12.13 -0.44 -6.36
C ARG A 122 -10.96 0.15 -7.14
N PRO A 123 -10.23 1.14 -6.59
CA PRO A 123 -9.07 1.72 -7.25
C PRO A 123 -7.96 0.68 -7.44
N ARG A 124 -7.36 0.69 -8.62
CA ARG A 124 -6.22 -0.15 -8.97
C ARG A 124 -4.93 0.63 -8.75
N TYR A 125 -4.06 0.21 -7.84
CA TYR A 125 -2.81 0.91 -7.55
C TYR A 125 -1.62 0.34 -8.33
N GLN A 126 -0.85 1.22 -8.97
CA GLN A 126 0.35 0.87 -9.73
C GLN A 126 1.53 1.75 -9.32
N CYS A 127 2.76 1.27 -9.51
CA CYS A 127 3.98 2.01 -9.18
C CYS A 127 4.25 3.14 -10.18
N VAL A 128 4.51 4.35 -9.68
CA VAL A 128 4.82 5.52 -10.52
C VAL A 128 6.32 5.60 -10.77
N LEU A 129 6.78 4.89 -11.79
CA LEU A 129 8.19 4.86 -12.18
C LEU A 129 8.52 6.00 -13.15
N GLY A 130 9.57 6.77 -12.86
CA GLY A 130 10.14 7.77 -13.77
C GLY A 130 10.93 7.13 -14.92
N ALA A 131 11.60 7.96 -15.74
CA ALA A 131 12.66 7.50 -16.64
C ALA A 131 14.00 7.31 -15.88
N THR A 132 14.12 7.98 -14.74
CA THR A 132 15.27 7.96 -13.82
C THR A 132 14.83 7.43 -12.46
N ASP A 133 15.82 7.19 -11.58
CA ASP A 133 15.65 6.78 -10.19
C ASP A 133 15.26 7.91 -9.23
N GLU A 134 14.90 9.09 -9.73
CA GLU A 134 14.51 10.24 -8.92
C GLU A 134 13.32 9.98 -7.99
N ASN A 135 12.39 9.12 -8.41
CA ASN A 135 11.21 8.77 -7.61
C ASN A 135 11.53 7.72 -6.53
N PHE A 136 12.76 7.19 -6.48
CA PHE A 136 13.13 6.13 -5.57
C PHE A 136 13.59 6.77 -4.26
N MET A 137 13.02 6.30 -3.15
CA MET A 137 13.33 6.84 -1.85
C MET A 137 13.95 5.75 -0.98
N ASN A 138 15.17 5.99 -0.52
CA ASN A 138 15.77 5.16 0.53
C ASN A 138 15.33 5.73 1.89
N VAL A 139 14.67 4.89 2.69
CA VAL A 139 14.07 5.30 3.97
C VAL A 139 14.30 4.21 5.02
N SER A 140 14.31 4.60 6.29
CA SER A 140 14.27 3.64 7.40
C SER A 140 12.88 3.01 7.55
N CYS A 141 12.85 1.74 7.93
CA CYS A 141 11.63 0.97 8.16
C CYS A 141 10.74 1.52 9.30
N SER A 142 11.34 2.17 10.30
CA SER A 142 10.62 2.65 11.50
C SER A 142 9.51 3.67 11.21
N GLY A 143 9.62 4.41 10.11
CA GLY A 143 8.64 5.43 9.70
C GLY A 143 7.45 4.88 8.91
N TYR A 144 7.37 3.56 8.69
CA TYR A 144 6.42 2.97 7.77
C TYR A 144 5.79 1.70 8.34
N GLN A 145 4.53 1.47 7.96
CA GLN A 145 3.80 0.24 8.29
C GLN A 145 3.39 -0.47 7.01
N VAL A 146 3.42 -1.81 7.04
CA VAL A 146 2.86 -2.64 5.97
C VAL A 146 1.33 -2.49 5.97
N VAL A 147 0.76 -2.32 4.77
CA VAL A 147 -0.68 -2.23 4.56
C VAL A 147 -1.18 -3.54 3.97
N PRO A 148 -2.35 -4.07 4.41
CA PRO A 148 -2.99 -5.18 3.74
C PRO A 148 -3.26 -4.83 2.26
N ALA A 149 -2.63 -5.58 1.36
CA ALA A 149 -2.76 -5.39 -0.06
C ALA A 149 -2.75 -6.73 -0.78
N VAL A 150 -3.56 -6.83 -1.82
CA VAL A 150 -3.71 -8.04 -2.65
C VAL A 150 -3.31 -7.70 -4.07
N MET A 151 -2.38 -8.49 -4.61
CA MET A 151 -1.95 -8.36 -5.99
C MET A 151 -3.10 -8.78 -6.92
N ILE A 152 -3.57 -7.85 -7.76
CA ILE A 152 -4.63 -8.09 -8.73
C ILE A 152 -4.03 -8.63 -10.02
N MET A 153 -2.88 -8.07 -10.43
CA MET A 153 -2.17 -8.47 -11.64
C MET A 153 -0.78 -8.95 -11.28
N LYS A 154 -0.52 -10.24 -11.49
CA LYS A 154 0.76 -10.85 -11.20
C LYS A 154 1.69 -10.78 -12.40
N THR A 155 2.68 -9.90 -12.32
CA THR A 155 3.73 -9.74 -13.33
C THR A 155 5.12 -9.89 -12.71
N PRO A 156 6.13 -10.29 -13.51
CA PRO A 156 7.53 -10.24 -13.08
C PRO A 156 8.09 -8.81 -13.08
N ILE A 157 7.52 -7.91 -13.90
CA ILE A 157 7.92 -6.51 -14.06
C ILE A 157 7.10 -5.65 -13.10
N VAL A 158 7.78 -4.90 -12.24
CA VAL A 158 7.14 -4.08 -11.17
C VAL A 158 6.24 -3.00 -11.75
N SER A 159 6.63 -2.40 -12.88
CA SER A 159 5.85 -1.33 -13.53
C SER A 159 4.47 -1.76 -14.01
N GLN A 160 4.30 -3.04 -14.31
CA GLN A 160 3.06 -3.62 -14.82
C GLN A 160 2.23 -4.26 -13.71
N GLU A 161 2.76 -4.30 -12.49
CA GLU A 161 2.07 -4.88 -11.36
C GLU A 161 0.93 -3.97 -10.90
N ALA A 162 -0.16 -4.58 -10.47
CA ALA A 162 -1.31 -3.86 -9.93
C ALA A 162 -1.75 -4.47 -8.60
N TRP A 163 -2.08 -3.59 -7.65
CA TRP A 163 -2.45 -3.94 -6.29
C TRP A 163 -3.81 -3.35 -5.91
N ASP A 164 -4.59 -4.11 -5.17
CA ASP A 164 -5.76 -3.64 -4.44
C ASP A 164 -5.34 -3.45 -2.98
N ILE A 165 -5.50 -2.25 -2.46
CA ILE A 165 -5.08 -1.89 -1.11
C ILE A 165 -6.33 -1.84 -0.23
N GLU A 166 -6.35 -2.67 0.80
CA GLU A 166 -7.40 -2.73 1.83
C GLU A 166 -6.98 -1.84 2.99
N ASP A 167 -7.34 -0.57 2.91
CA ASP A 167 -7.11 0.41 3.96
C ASP A 167 -8.43 1.14 4.19
N ASP A 168 -9.16 0.70 5.21
CA ASP A 168 -10.46 1.26 5.63
C ASP A 168 -10.31 2.75 5.99
#